data_AF-A0A9P5NJB9-F1
#
_entry.id   AF-A0A9P5NJB9-F1
#
_cell.length_a   1.000
_cell.length_b   1.000
_cell.length_c   1.000
_cell.angle_alpha   90.00
_cell.angle_beta   90.00
_cell.angle_gamma   90.00
#
_symmetry.space_group_name_H-M   'P 1'
#
loop_
_entity.id
_entity.type
_entity.pdbx_description
1 polymer ?
#
loop_
_entity_poly.entity_id
_entity_poly.type
_entity_poly.pdbx_seq_one_letter_code
_entity_poly.pdbx_strand_id
1 'polypeptide(L)'
;MNQFQQAAQEGLCLRYPDSIPQQREITYETAVNLLLRGTAMAATVPFSWSYIDKPSDGTLLLLYLPLNSPFPIDGVRYQESEFKFTIPAGPRELEIHEIKYGFIPGSADSNASRVRRRYRLLKGGSNQFVLVHYTRGPVTHIPPALMHQPTRAYPLRPINEPSVYVSGDKLGQKAFPPGPMHGASGRRERERERERAAQRADPAAGRPPQQRVVEDEDSGDEVDQISTRTLALTRYKRNHEWMNEVFHQAAFGKSFATEPKPSPYSIFSKSDLEEKTTKLQAELEALQSKSAQQKQTKSVNLKQQSQGT
;
A
#
# COMPACT_ATOMS: atom_id res chain seq x y z
N MET A 1 1.89 -5.29 11.35
CA MET A 1 1.33 -4.10 10.69
C MET A 1 -0.12 -4.38 10.37
N ASN A 2 -1.06 -3.51 10.74
CA ASN A 2 -2.49 -3.80 10.64
C ASN A 2 -2.92 -3.82 9.15
N GLN A 3 -3.70 -4.82 8.70
CA GLN A 3 -4.09 -4.96 7.28
C GLN A 3 -4.70 -3.67 6.70
N PHE A 4 -5.45 -2.94 7.53
CA PHE A 4 -6.03 -1.64 7.20
C PHE A 4 -5.00 -0.55 6.92
N GLN A 5 -3.87 -0.55 7.64
CA GLN A 5 -2.81 0.44 7.45
C GLN A 5 -2.04 0.19 6.15
N GLN A 6 -1.76 -1.07 5.82
CA GLN A 6 -1.10 -1.43 4.57
C GLN A 6 -1.99 -1.11 3.37
N ALA A 7 -3.27 -1.50 3.40
CA ALA A 7 -4.22 -1.18 2.33
C ALA A 7 -4.37 0.35 2.14
N ALA A 8 -4.43 1.12 3.24
CA ALA A 8 -4.48 2.57 3.18
C ALA A 8 -3.21 3.19 2.56
N GLN A 9 -2.02 2.65 2.86
CA GLN A 9 -0.76 3.10 2.23
C GLN A 9 -0.74 2.87 0.72
N GLU A 10 -1.39 1.80 0.25
CA GLU A 10 -1.52 1.48 -1.17
C GLU A 10 -2.66 2.26 -1.87
N GLY A 11 -3.41 3.09 -1.13
CA GLY A 11 -4.54 3.87 -1.65
C GLY A 11 -5.84 3.08 -1.81
N LEU A 12 -5.95 1.91 -1.18
CA LEU A 12 -7.21 1.18 -1.07
C LEU A 12 -8.09 1.78 0.03
N CYS A 13 -9.39 1.71 -0.20
CA CYS A 13 -10.39 2.11 0.79
C CYS A 13 -11.55 1.12 0.84
N LEU A 14 -12.23 1.10 1.98
CA LEU A 14 -13.44 0.30 2.17
C LEU A 14 -14.62 1.10 1.66
N ARG A 15 -15.27 0.57 0.64
CA ARG A 15 -16.41 1.18 -0.04
C ARG A 15 -17.68 0.41 0.26
N TYR A 16 -18.76 1.14 0.46
CA TYR A 16 -20.09 0.56 0.55
C TYR A 16 -20.44 -0.13 -0.79
N PRO A 17 -20.90 -1.39 -0.77
CA PRO A 17 -20.99 -2.20 -1.98
C PRO A 17 -22.05 -1.72 -2.97
N ASP A 18 -23.14 -1.09 -2.51
CA ASP A 18 -24.18 -0.63 -3.44
C ASP A 18 -23.71 0.63 -4.18
N SER A 19 -23.99 0.68 -5.48
CA SER A 19 -23.74 1.85 -6.30
C SER A 19 -24.74 2.95 -5.96
N ILE A 20 -24.22 4.13 -5.61
CA ILE A 20 -25.02 5.35 -5.48
C ILE A 20 -25.12 5.96 -6.89
N PRO A 21 -26.32 6.29 -7.39
CA PRO A 21 -26.49 6.93 -8.69
C PRO A 21 -25.65 8.21 -8.80
N GLN A 22 -25.16 8.50 -10.00
CA GLN A 22 -24.44 9.75 -10.24
C GLN A 22 -25.37 10.94 -10.09
N GLN A 23 -24.91 11.99 -9.42
CA GLN A 23 -25.67 13.21 -9.20
C GLN A 23 -24.79 14.42 -9.51
N ARG A 24 -25.30 15.35 -10.34
CA ARG A 24 -24.57 16.59 -10.66
C ARG A 24 -24.34 17.43 -9.41
N GLU A 25 -25.35 17.52 -8.56
CA GLU A 25 -25.35 18.29 -7.31
C GLU A 25 -26.11 17.50 -6.24
N ILE A 26 -25.77 17.74 -4.97
CA ILE A 26 -26.47 17.19 -3.82
C ILE A 26 -26.72 18.29 -2.79
N THR A 27 -27.84 18.19 -2.07
CA THR A 27 -28.10 19.02 -0.90
C THR A 27 -27.40 18.43 0.32
N TYR A 28 -27.16 19.26 1.34
CA TYR A 28 -26.60 18.80 2.62
C TYR A 28 -27.50 17.79 3.33
N GLU A 29 -28.83 17.96 3.20
CA GLU A 29 -29.79 17.01 3.74
C GLU A 29 -29.64 15.62 3.09
N THR A 30 -29.52 15.56 1.76
CA THR A 30 -29.27 14.30 1.05
C THR A 30 -27.95 13.67 1.50
N ALA A 31 -26.90 14.46 1.66
CA ALA A 31 -25.61 13.97 2.17
C ALA A 31 -25.74 13.37 3.57
N VAL A 32 -26.46 14.03 4.47
CA VAL A 32 -26.75 13.54 5.83
C VAL A 32 -27.55 12.23 5.77
N ASN A 33 -28.60 12.15 4.95
CA ASN A 33 -29.42 10.95 4.82
C ASN A 33 -28.60 9.74 4.30
N LEU A 34 -27.71 9.96 3.33
CA LEU A 34 -26.81 8.92 2.83
C LEU A 34 -25.81 8.45 3.89
N LEU A 35 -25.24 9.37 4.68
CA LEU A 35 -24.33 9.03 5.77
C LEU A 35 -25.01 8.21 6.87
N LEU A 36 -26.24 8.56 7.23
CA LEU A 36 -27.03 7.84 8.23
C LEU A 36 -27.42 6.46 7.74
N ARG A 37 -27.88 6.35 6.48
CA ARG A 37 -28.18 5.07 5.85
C ARG A 37 -26.93 4.18 5.86
N GLY A 38 -25.79 4.74 5.48
CA GLY A 38 -24.50 4.06 5.52
C GLY A 38 -24.15 3.51 6.90
N THR A 39 -24.29 4.35 7.92
CA THR A 39 -24.03 3.98 9.32
C THR A 39 -24.95 2.85 9.79
N ALA A 40 -26.26 2.92 9.47
CA ALA A 40 -27.23 1.90 9.85
C ALA A 40 -26.96 0.56 9.15
N MET A 41 -26.62 0.58 7.85
CA MET A 41 -26.36 -0.63 7.07
C MET A 41 -25.00 -1.27 7.41
N ALA A 42 -24.04 -0.51 7.94
CA ALA A 42 -22.70 -1.02 8.22
C ALA A 42 -22.63 -2.16 9.25
N ALA A 43 -23.68 -2.36 10.06
CA ALA A 43 -23.77 -3.48 10.99
C ALA A 43 -24.04 -4.83 10.29
N THR A 44 -24.65 -4.80 9.12
CA THR A 44 -25.11 -6.01 8.40
C THR A 44 -24.55 -6.15 6.99
N VAL A 45 -23.93 -5.09 6.45
CA VAL A 45 -23.38 -5.07 5.09
C VAL A 45 -21.85 -5.00 5.16
N PRO A 46 -21.12 -5.97 4.59
CA PRO A 46 -19.67 -5.90 4.51
C PRO A 46 -19.23 -4.93 3.41
N PHE A 47 -18.19 -4.15 3.69
CA PHE A 47 -17.60 -3.19 2.77
C PHE A 47 -16.51 -3.85 1.94
N SER A 48 -16.43 -3.52 0.66
CA SER A 48 -15.44 -4.09 -0.25
C SER A 48 -14.21 -3.18 -0.37
N TRP A 49 -13.03 -3.79 -0.46
CA TRP A 49 -11.81 -3.07 -0.78
C TRP A 49 -11.86 -2.61 -2.23
N SER A 50 -11.59 -1.33 -2.47
CA SER A 50 -11.59 -0.76 -3.82
C SER A 50 -10.63 0.42 -3.92
N TYR A 51 -10.13 0.65 -5.14
CA TYR A 51 -9.48 1.90 -5.50
C TYR A 51 -10.52 2.92 -5.91
N ILE A 52 -10.29 4.17 -5.55
CA ILE A 52 -10.85 5.31 -6.27
C ILE A 52 -9.81 5.65 -7.33
N ASP A 53 -10.19 5.63 -8.59
CA ASP A 53 -9.28 5.96 -9.68
C ASP A 53 -10.02 6.74 -10.75
N LYS A 54 -9.57 7.98 -10.98
CA LYS A 54 -10.05 8.86 -12.04
C LYS A 54 -11.60 8.91 -12.13
N PRO A 55 -12.30 9.18 -11.01
CA PRO A 55 -13.76 9.11 -10.98
C PRO A 55 -14.38 10.09 -11.98
N SER A 56 -15.47 9.67 -12.63
CA SER A 56 -16.25 10.55 -13.51
C SER A 56 -17.01 11.59 -12.70
N ASP A 57 -17.35 12.71 -13.35
CA ASP A 57 -18.13 13.77 -12.72
C ASP A 57 -19.54 13.25 -12.34
N GLY A 58 -20.02 13.70 -11.20
CA GLY A 58 -21.26 13.25 -10.57
C GLY A 58 -21.12 11.99 -9.71
N THR A 59 -19.96 11.35 -9.67
CA THR A 59 -19.74 10.14 -8.88
C THR A 59 -19.89 10.41 -7.38
N LEU A 60 -20.71 9.57 -6.72
CA LEU A 60 -20.90 9.53 -5.28
C LEU A 60 -20.39 8.20 -4.72
N LEU A 61 -19.59 8.26 -3.67
CA LEU A 61 -19.03 7.10 -2.98
C LEU A 61 -19.25 7.24 -1.48
N LEU A 62 -19.77 6.19 -0.85
CA LEU A 62 -19.79 6.08 0.60
C LEU A 62 -18.62 5.19 1.03
N LEU A 63 -17.72 5.76 1.83
CA LEU A 63 -16.51 5.11 2.29
C LEU A 63 -16.52 4.95 3.82
N TYR A 64 -15.88 3.90 4.28
CA TYR A 64 -15.44 3.79 5.67
C TYR A 64 -13.95 4.11 5.75
N LEU A 65 -13.59 5.16 6.49
CA LEU A 65 -12.21 5.55 6.75
C LEU A 65 -11.98 5.55 8.26
N PRO A 66 -10.99 4.78 8.76
CA PRO A 66 -10.60 4.84 10.17
C PRO A 66 -10.28 6.26 10.62
N LEU A 67 -10.46 6.53 11.91
CA LEU A 67 -10.17 7.84 12.49
C LEU A 67 -8.70 8.23 12.18
N ASN A 68 -8.48 9.47 11.76
CA ASN A 68 -7.17 10.02 11.37
C ASN A 68 -6.50 9.34 10.15
N SER A 69 -7.22 8.50 9.40
CA SER A 69 -6.70 7.97 8.13
C SER A 69 -6.71 9.06 7.05
N PRO A 70 -5.60 9.24 6.29
CA PRO A 70 -5.58 10.15 5.16
C PRO A 70 -6.56 9.70 4.08
N PHE A 71 -7.01 10.63 3.25
CA PHE A 71 -7.83 10.27 2.10
C PHE A 71 -6.99 9.50 1.07
N PRO A 72 -7.48 8.38 0.50
CA PRO A 72 -6.75 7.64 -0.52
C PRO A 72 -6.52 8.49 -1.77
N ILE A 73 -5.42 8.24 -2.48
CA ILE A 73 -5.15 8.86 -3.78
C ILE A 73 -6.22 8.36 -4.77
N ASP A 74 -6.94 9.29 -5.38
CA ASP A 74 -8.08 9.04 -6.26
C ASP A 74 -7.75 9.23 -7.76
N GLY A 75 -6.47 9.42 -8.09
CA GLY A 75 -6.02 9.66 -9.47
C GLY A 75 -6.25 11.09 -9.97
N VAL A 76 -6.82 11.98 -9.16
CA VAL A 76 -7.04 13.39 -9.50
C VAL A 76 -5.93 14.26 -8.87
N ARG A 77 -5.39 15.20 -9.65
CA ARG A 77 -4.45 16.22 -9.16
C ARG A 77 -5.20 17.52 -8.94
N TYR A 78 -5.10 18.08 -7.74
CA TYR A 78 -5.70 19.37 -7.39
C TYR A 78 -4.62 20.46 -7.32
N GLN A 79 -5.01 21.67 -7.70
CA GLN A 79 -4.13 22.84 -7.65
C GLN A 79 -4.29 23.67 -6.38
N GLU A 80 -5.41 23.51 -5.66
CA GLU A 80 -5.66 24.16 -4.37
C GLU A 80 -5.48 23.21 -3.19
N SER A 81 -5.26 23.79 -2.02
CA SER A 81 -5.36 23.06 -0.76
C SER A 81 -6.81 22.75 -0.43
N GLU A 82 -7.03 21.68 0.34
CA GLU A 82 -8.36 21.32 0.79
C GLU A 82 -8.85 22.29 1.86
N PHE A 83 -10.01 22.90 1.59
CA PHE A 83 -10.70 23.79 2.50
C PHE A 83 -11.69 23.00 3.35
N LYS A 84 -11.72 23.27 4.66
CA LYS A 84 -12.56 22.57 5.63
C LYS A 84 -13.48 23.55 6.34
N PHE A 85 -14.76 23.20 6.44
CA PHE A 85 -15.75 23.97 7.18
C PHE A 85 -16.86 23.08 7.71
N THR A 86 -17.66 23.62 8.64
CA THR A 86 -18.72 22.89 9.31
C THR A 86 -20.02 23.66 9.21
N ILE A 87 -21.14 22.94 9.07
CA ILE A 87 -22.48 23.52 9.00
C ILE A 87 -23.44 22.80 9.97
N PRO A 88 -24.39 23.53 10.57
CA PRO A 88 -25.50 22.91 11.28
C PRO A 88 -26.44 22.22 10.28
N ALA A 89 -26.89 21.01 10.62
CA ALA A 89 -27.82 20.22 9.80
C ALA A 89 -28.93 19.64 10.70
N GLY A 90 -29.79 20.52 11.21
CA GLY A 90 -30.79 20.19 12.22
C GLY A 90 -30.14 19.86 13.57
N PRO A 91 -30.39 18.70 14.19
CA PRO A 91 -29.74 18.28 15.44
C PRO A 91 -28.31 17.76 15.23
N ARG A 92 -27.80 17.82 13.99
CA ARG A 92 -26.50 17.27 13.59
C ARG A 92 -25.55 18.37 13.18
N GLU A 93 -24.28 18.02 13.14
CA GLU A 93 -23.20 18.89 12.68
C GLU A 93 -22.46 18.19 11.55
N LEU A 94 -22.45 18.80 10.36
CA LEU A 94 -21.84 18.24 9.16
C LEU A 94 -20.55 18.98 8.84
N GLU A 95 -19.46 18.23 8.73
CA GLU A 95 -18.16 18.70 8.29
C GLU A 95 -17.98 18.43 6.80
N ILE A 96 -17.50 19.44 6.08
CA ILE A 96 -17.24 19.39 4.65
C ILE A 96 -15.78 19.72 4.39
N HIS A 97 -15.12 18.83 3.65
CA HIS A 97 -13.81 19.06 3.06
C HIS A 97 -14.00 19.27 1.55
N GLU A 98 -13.69 20.45 1.05
CA GLU A 98 -13.80 20.83 -0.36
C GLU A 98 -12.41 21.09 -0.95
N ILE A 99 -12.14 20.52 -2.12
CA ILE A 99 -10.93 20.81 -2.89
C ILE A 99 -11.29 21.03 -4.35
N LYS A 100 -10.75 22.08 -4.97
CA LYS A 100 -11.12 22.54 -6.32
C LYS A 100 -9.95 22.47 -7.28
N TYR A 101 -10.26 22.72 -8.55
CA TYR A 101 -9.30 22.75 -9.65
C TYR A 101 -8.54 21.44 -9.78
N GLY A 102 -9.31 20.35 -9.78
CA GLY A 102 -8.85 19.01 -10.07
C GLY A 102 -8.78 18.75 -11.57
N PHE A 103 -7.79 17.97 -12.00
CA PHE A 103 -7.67 17.40 -13.34
C PHE A 103 -7.02 16.01 -13.28
N ILE A 104 -7.17 15.21 -14.33
CA ILE A 104 -6.51 13.91 -14.42
C ILE A 104 -5.22 14.10 -15.26
N PRO A 105 -4.02 13.88 -14.70
CA PRO A 105 -2.78 13.98 -15.46
C PRO A 105 -2.74 13.01 -16.65
N GLY A 106 -2.25 13.48 -17.78
CA GLY A 106 -2.18 12.71 -19.02
C GLY A 106 -3.53 12.42 -19.69
N SER A 107 -4.61 13.05 -19.24
CA SER A 107 -5.92 13.00 -19.91
C SER A 107 -6.04 14.08 -20.99
N ALA A 108 -7.18 14.08 -21.70
CA ALA A 108 -7.54 15.13 -22.65
C ALA A 108 -8.03 16.43 -22.00
N ASP A 109 -8.01 16.53 -20.66
CA ASP A 109 -8.42 17.74 -19.95
C ASP A 109 -7.47 18.91 -20.27
N SER A 110 -8.00 19.98 -20.86
CA SER A 110 -7.26 21.23 -21.12
C SER A 110 -7.27 22.19 -19.93
N ASN A 111 -8.24 22.03 -19.02
CA ASN A 111 -8.44 22.89 -17.86
C ASN A 111 -8.78 22.06 -16.63
N ALA A 112 -8.33 22.51 -15.47
CA ALA A 112 -8.68 21.92 -14.19
C ALA A 112 -10.04 22.45 -13.73
N SER A 113 -10.99 21.54 -13.55
CA SER A 113 -12.39 21.90 -13.27
C SER A 113 -13.07 20.95 -12.30
N ARG A 114 -12.41 19.87 -11.89
CA ARG A 114 -12.99 18.89 -10.97
C ARG A 114 -12.97 19.44 -9.56
N VAL A 115 -14.01 19.16 -8.81
CA VAL A 115 -14.17 19.51 -7.40
C VAL A 115 -14.50 18.23 -6.66
N ARG A 116 -13.84 18.00 -5.52
CA ARG A 116 -14.19 16.91 -4.61
C ARG A 116 -14.68 17.50 -3.30
N ARG A 117 -15.85 17.02 -2.87
CA ARG A 117 -16.41 17.31 -1.55
C ARG A 117 -16.48 16.03 -0.73
N ARG A 118 -16.04 16.09 0.52
CA ARG A 118 -16.12 14.98 1.47
C ARG A 118 -16.97 15.43 2.65
N TYR A 119 -18.05 14.70 2.92
CA TYR A 119 -19.02 15.02 3.96
C TYR A 119 -18.86 14.01 5.11
N ARG A 120 -18.82 14.49 6.35
CA ARG A 120 -18.75 13.68 7.57
C ARG A 120 -19.69 14.22 8.65
N LEU A 121 -20.31 13.35 9.42
CA LEU A 121 -21.07 13.76 10.60
C LEU A 121 -20.13 13.90 11.80
N LEU A 122 -20.05 15.10 12.37
CA LEU A 122 -19.33 15.36 13.63
C LEU A 122 -20.23 15.10 14.85
N LYS A 123 -21.52 15.41 14.74
CA LYS A 123 -22.52 15.17 15.78
C LYS A 123 -23.76 14.49 15.20
N GLY A 124 -24.37 13.59 15.99
CA GLY A 124 -25.59 12.88 15.61
C GLY A 124 -25.38 11.80 14.54
N GLY A 125 -24.18 11.22 14.48
CA GLY A 125 -23.79 10.12 13.58
C GLY A 125 -22.35 9.67 13.82
N SER A 126 -21.84 8.78 12.96
CA SER A 126 -20.43 8.33 13.01
C SER A 126 -19.54 9.18 12.12
N ASN A 127 -18.35 9.54 12.62
CA ASN A 127 -17.33 10.31 11.91
C ASN A 127 -16.38 9.46 11.05
N GLN A 128 -16.57 8.13 11.04
CA GLN A 128 -15.78 7.19 10.25
C GLN A 128 -16.36 6.98 8.84
N PHE A 129 -17.62 7.34 8.63
CA PHE A 129 -18.25 7.31 7.31
C PHE A 129 -18.04 8.63 6.59
N VAL A 130 -17.66 8.52 5.32
CA VAL A 130 -17.34 9.67 4.47
C VAL A 130 -18.08 9.51 3.17
N LEU A 131 -18.97 10.45 2.88
CA LEU A 131 -19.57 10.57 1.56
C LEU A 131 -18.66 11.44 0.71
N VAL A 132 -18.20 10.92 -0.43
CA VAL A 132 -17.34 11.64 -1.38
C VAL A 132 -18.14 11.93 -2.63
N HIS A 133 -18.11 13.18 -3.07
CA HIS A 133 -18.79 13.65 -4.27
C HIS A 133 -17.81 14.33 -5.20
N TYR A 134 -17.73 13.84 -6.44
CA TYR A 134 -16.94 14.44 -7.51
C TYR A 134 -17.86 15.22 -8.43
N THR A 135 -17.60 16.51 -8.61
CA THR A 135 -18.40 17.40 -9.47
C THR A 135 -17.51 18.24 -10.35
N ARG A 136 -18.11 18.93 -11.32
CA ARG A 136 -17.44 19.99 -12.08
C ARG A 136 -17.75 21.36 -11.47
N GLY A 137 -16.72 22.20 -11.37
CA GLY A 137 -16.79 23.57 -10.89
C GLY A 137 -16.16 24.56 -11.88
N PRO A 138 -15.79 25.76 -11.40
CA PRO A 138 -15.07 26.73 -12.21
C PRO A 138 -13.77 26.15 -12.77
N VAL A 139 -13.35 26.68 -13.92
CA VAL A 139 -12.16 26.20 -14.64
C VAL A 139 -10.95 27.06 -14.32
N THR A 140 -9.78 26.44 -14.27
CA THR A 140 -8.48 27.13 -14.25
C THR A 140 -7.49 26.43 -15.16
N HIS A 141 -6.48 27.17 -15.62
CA HIS A 141 -5.44 26.62 -16.49
C HIS A 141 -4.62 25.55 -15.74
N ILE A 142 -4.16 24.52 -16.45
CA ILE A 142 -3.29 23.47 -15.90
C ILE A 142 -1.82 23.87 -16.13
N PRO A 143 -0.99 24.04 -15.08
CA PRO A 143 0.43 24.31 -15.25
C PRO A 143 1.09 23.22 -16.12
N PRO A 144 1.84 23.56 -17.19
CA PRO A 144 2.36 22.58 -18.14
C PRO A 144 3.22 21.49 -17.47
N ALA A 145 3.99 21.85 -16.44
CA ALA A 145 4.81 20.92 -15.66
C ALA A 145 4.01 19.83 -14.94
N LEU A 146 2.74 20.09 -14.61
CA LEU A 146 1.87 19.16 -13.88
C LEU A 146 0.97 18.34 -14.81
N MET A 147 0.86 18.72 -16.08
CA MET A 147 -0.11 18.15 -17.04
C MET A 147 0.07 16.64 -17.22
N HIS A 148 1.30 16.14 -17.25
CA HIS A 148 1.62 14.72 -17.43
C HIS A 148 2.19 14.06 -16.18
N GLN A 149 2.31 14.78 -15.06
CA GLN A 149 2.88 14.22 -13.84
C GLN A 149 1.86 13.33 -13.11
N PRO A 150 2.06 12.00 -13.08
CA PRO A 150 1.10 11.11 -12.46
C PRO A 150 0.98 11.38 -10.96
N THR A 151 -0.22 11.15 -10.42
CA THR A 151 -0.50 11.19 -8.97
C THR A 151 -0.35 9.82 -8.31
N ARG A 152 -0.25 8.75 -9.11
CA ARG A 152 -0.19 7.35 -8.68
C ARG A 152 0.58 6.53 -9.72
N ALA A 153 1.25 5.46 -9.29
CA ALA A 153 1.85 4.48 -10.18
C ALA A 153 0.80 3.54 -10.79
N TYR A 154 0.95 3.18 -12.07
CA TYR A 154 0.08 2.26 -12.80
C TYR A 154 0.91 1.12 -13.41
N PRO A 155 0.33 -0.07 -13.67
CA PRO A 155 -1.06 -0.45 -13.41
C PRO A 155 -1.35 -0.66 -11.91
N LEU A 156 -2.62 -0.55 -11.53
CA LEU A 156 -3.04 -0.88 -10.17
C LEU A 156 -3.02 -2.40 -9.97
N ARG A 157 -2.58 -2.85 -8.80
CA ARG A 157 -2.59 -4.29 -8.49
C ARG A 157 -4.03 -4.82 -8.41
N PRO A 158 -4.25 -6.11 -8.68
CA PRO A 158 -5.53 -6.73 -8.39
C PRO A 158 -5.84 -6.68 -6.88
N ILE A 159 -7.13 -6.57 -6.57
CA ILE A 159 -7.65 -6.58 -5.21
C ILE A 159 -8.08 -8.02 -4.89
N ASN A 160 -7.40 -8.64 -3.91
CA ASN A 160 -7.66 -10.01 -3.50
C ASN A 160 -8.24 -10.08 -2.07
N GLU A 161 -8.39 -8.91 -1.42
CA GLU A 161 -8.88 -8.80 -0.07
C GLU A 161 -10.40 -9.07 -0.01
N PRO A 162 -10.85 -9.93 0.92
CA PRO A 162 -12.28 -10.15 1.13
C PRO A 162 -12.93 -8.89 1.69
N SER A 163 -14.24 -8.77 1.48
CA SER A 163 -15.02 -7.68 2.08
C SER A 163 -15.02 -7.80 3.61
N VAL A 164 -15.19 -6.70 4.34
CA VAL A 164 -15.06 -6.66 5.80
C VAL A 164 -16.22 -5.88 6.41
N TYR A 165 -16.78 -6.38 7.51
CA TYR A 165 -17.75 -5.62 8.30
C TYR A 165 -17.04 -4.53 9.09
N VAL A 166 -17.56 -3.31 9.02
CA VAL A 166 -16.92 -2.10 9.60
C VAL A 166 -17.65 -1.58 10.83
N SER A 167 -18.74 -2.24 11.24
CA SER A 167 -19.53 -1.88 12.43
C SER A 167 -20.29 -3.11 12.96
N GLY A 168 -20.89 -2.99 14.14
CA GLY A 168 -21.68 -4.03 14.80
C GLY A 168 -20.86 -5.19 15.37
N ASP A 169 -21.55 -6.25 15.79
CA ASP A 169 -20.93 -7.43 16.43
C ASP A 169 -19.95 -8.18 15.51
N LYS A 170 -20.08 -7.98 14.20
CA LYS A 170 -19.22 -8.57 13.17
C LYS A 170 -18.02 -7.70 12.82
N LEU A 171 -17.76 -6.59 13.53
CA LEU A 171 -16.65 -5.68 13.24
C LEU A 171 -15.33 -6.42 13.00
N GLY A 172 -14.71 -6.19 11.85
CA GLY A 172 -13.46 -6.83 11.44
C GLY A 172 -13.61 -8.24 10.85
N GLN A 173 -14.79 -8.85 10.90
CA GLN A 173 -15.06 -10.15 10.29
C GLN A 173 -14.96 -10.03 8.75
N LYS A 174 -14.23 -10.95 8.14
CA LYS A 174 -14.11 -11.07 6.69
C LYS A 174 -15.33 -11.79 6.12
N ALA A 175 -15.97 -11.17 5.14
CA ALA A 175 -17.01 -11.75 4.31
C ALA A 175 -16.37 -12.23 3.01
N PHE A 176 -16.30 -13.55 2.85
CA PHE A 176 -15.92 -14.16 1.59
C PHE A 176 -17.17 -14.23 0.70
N PRO A 177 -17.07 -13.89 -0.60
CA PRO A 177 -18.17 -14.15 -1.51
C PRO A 177 -18.52 -15.65 -1.44
N PRO A 178 -19.80 -16.03 -1.56
CA PRO A 178 -20.16 -17.43 -1.68
C PRO A 178 -19.58 -17.95 -2.99
N GLY A 179 -18.36 -18.46 -2.93
CA GLY A 179 -17.77 -19.20 -4.03
C GLY A 179 -18.65 -20.41 -4.32
N PRO A 180 -18.67 -20.92 -5.57
CA PRO A 180 -19.23 -22.23 -5.82
C PRO A 180 -18.54 -23.20 -4.87
N MET A 181 -19.36 -23.91 -4.07
CA MET A 181 -18.90 -24.85 -3.06
C MET A 181 -17.73 -25.70 -3.60
N HIS A 182 -16.54 -25.51 -3.04
CA HIS A 182 -15.38 -26.40 -3.24
C HIS A 182 -15.59 -27.79 -2.61
N GLY A 183 -16.84 -28.18 -2.32
CA GLY A 183 -17.22 -29.53 -1.86
C GLY A 183 -17.49 -30.54 -2.98
N ALA A 184 -17.42 -30.14 -4.26
CA ALA A 184 -17.77 -31.01 -5.40
C ALA A 184 -16.58 -31.44 -6.29
N SER A 185 -15.37 -30.90 -6.10
CA SER A 185 -14.18 -31.31 -6.87
C SER A 185 -13.53 -32.58 -6.31
N GLY A 186 -13.51 -32.77 -4.99
CA GLY A 186 -12.93 -33.98 -4.38
C GLY A 186 -13.72 -35.27 -4.66
N ARG A 187 -15.01 -35.17 -5.00
CA ARG A 187 -15.83 -36.34 -5.34
C ARG A 187 -15.56 -36.82 -6.77
N ARG A 188 -15.44 -35.90 -7.74
CA ARG A 188 -15.13 -36.22 -9.14
C ARG A 188 -13.69 -36.68 -9.34
N GLU A 189 -12.75 -36.17 -8.54
CA GLU A 189 -11.35 -36.60 -8.60
C GLU A 189 -11.18 -38.03 -8.05
N ARG A 190 -11.84 -38.35 -6.92
CA ARG A 190 -11.88 -39.73 -6.37
C ARG A 190 -12.64 -40.71 -7.28
N GLU A 191 -13.66 -40.25 -7.99
CA GLU A 191 -14.42 -41.08 -8.93
C GLU A 191 -13.58 -41.39 -10.19
N ARG A 192 -12.87 -40.39 -10.73
CA ARG A 192 -11.90 -40.57 -11.84
C ARG A 192 -10.68 -41.41 -11.44
N GLU A 193 -10.23 -41.30 -10.18
CA GLU A 193 -9.13 -42.12 -9.66
C GLU A 193 -9.56 -43.57 -9.46
N ARG A 194 -10.82 -43.81 -9.03
CA ARG A 194 -11.42 -45.16 -8.98
C ARG A 194 -11.64 -45.77 -10.37
N GLU A 195 -12.10 -45.00 -11.35
CA GLU A 195 -12.21 -45.47 -12.74
C GLU A 195 -10.84 -45.80 -13.35
N ARG A 196 -9.80 -44.99 -13.10
CA ARG A 196 -8.43 -45.27 -13.55
C ARG A 196 -7.79 -46.47 -12.84
N ALA A 197 -8.15 -46.71 -11.57
CA ALA A 197 -7.71 -47.90 -10.85
C ALA A 197 -8.44 -49.17 -11.33
N ALA A 198 -9.73 -49.07 -11.68
CA ALA A 198 -10.51 -50.18 -12.23
C ALA A 198 -10.06 -50.60 -13.64
N GLN A 199 -9.57 -49.66 -14.47
CA GLN A 199 -9.03 -49.96 -15.80
C GLN A 199 -7.60 -50.54 -15.81
N ARG A 200 -6.95 -50.70 -14.66
CA ARG A 200 -5.62 -51.36 -14.53
C ARG A 200 -5.69 -52.83 -14.12
N ALA A 201 -6.89 -53.39 -13.97
CA ALA A 201 -7.10 -54.79 -13.65
C ALA A 201 -7.66 -55.55 -14.86
N ASP A 202 -6.87 -55.64 -15.93
CA ASP A 202 -6.97 -56.72 -16.91
C ASP A 202 -5.57 -57.03 -17.46
N PRO A 203 -5.10 -58.28 -17.40
CA PRO A 203 -3.79 -58.67 -17.89
C PRO A 203 -3.87 -59.07 -19.37
N ALA A 204 -2.72 -58.94 -20.05
CA ALA A 204 -2.44 -59.45 -21.41
C ALA A 204 -2.92 -58.61 -22.60
N ALA A 205 -2.03 -57.77 -23.13
CA ALA A 205 -1.58 -57.82 -24.52
C ALA A 205 -0.50 -56.74 -24.76
N GLY A 206 0.47 -57.05 -25.61
CA GLY A 206 1.78 -56.39 -25.68
C GLY A 206 1.77 -54.92 -26.11
N ARG A 207 2.76 -54.17 -25.58
CA ARG A 207 3.18 -52.86 -26.09
C ARG A 207 4.65 -52.94 -26.50
N PRO A 208 5.03 -52.49 -27.71
CA PRO A 208 6.44 -52.28 -28.07
C PRO A 208 6.98 -50.99 -27.40
N PRO A 209 8.31 -50.86 -27.22
CA PRO A 209 8.89 -49.73 -26.51
C PRO A 209 8.93 -48.48 -27.40
N GLN A 210 8.43 -47.36 -26.88
CA GLN A 210 8.68 -46.04 -27.49
C GLN A 210 10.11 -45.60 -27.19
N GLN A 211 10.86 -45.32 -28.25
CA GLN A 211 12.20 -44.74 -28.23
C GLN A 211 12.21 -43.40 -27.49
N ARG A 212 13.22 -43.23 -26.63
CA ARG A 212 13.67 -41.92 -26.15
C ARG A 212 14.29 -41.17 -27.33
N VAL A 213 13.73 -40.03 -27.68
CA VAL A 213 14.47 -39.01 -28.43
C VAL A 213 15.25 -38.22 -27.39
N VAL A 214 16.55 -38.46 -27.41
CA VAL A 214 17.57 -37.65 -26.75
C VAL A 214 17.94 -36.59 -27.79
N GLU A 215 17.63 -35.32 -27.50
CA GLU A 215 18.30 -34.19 -28.13
C GLU A 215 18.80 -33.32 -26.98
N ASP A 216 20.06 -33.57 -26.62
CA ASP A 216 20.89 -32.60 -25.93
C ASP A 216 21.27 -31.52 -26.94
N GLU A 217 21.05 -30.25 -26.62
CA GLU A 217 22.14 -29.26 -26.54
C GLU A 217 21.63 -27.84 -26.20
N ASP A 218 22.27 -27.29 -25.17
CA ASP A 218 22.72 -25.89 -25.02
C ASP A 218 21.95 -24.95 -24.08
N SER A 219 22.59 -24.77 -22.91
CA SER A 219 22.80 -23.51 -22.18
C SER A 219 21.61 -22.54 -22.03
N GLY A 220 20.99 -22.59 -20.84
CA GLY A 220 20.05 -21.59 -20.38
C GLY A 220 19.71 -21.80 -18.91
N ASP A 221 20.52 -21.19 -18.04
CA ASP A 221 20.13 -20.76 -16.70
C ASP A 221 19.79 -21.87 -15.68
N GLU A 222 20.79 -22.27 -14.87
CA GLU A 222 20.61 -23.04 -13.62
C GLU A 222 19.67 -22.37 -12.58
N VAL A 223 19.10 -21.21 -12.89
CA VAL A 223 18.19 -20.44 -12.03
C VAL A 223 16.76 -21.01 -12.05
N ASP A 224 16.41 -21.82 -13.05
CA ASP A 224 15.05 -22.38 -13.23
C ASP A 224 14.83 -23.78 -12.63
N GLN A 225 15.84 -24.37 -11.96
CA GLN A 225 15.70 -25.71 -11.39
C GLN A 225 14.95 -25.76 -10.03
N ILE A 226 14.51 -24.61 -9.50
CA ILE A 226 13.70 -24.61 -8.27
C ILE A 226 12.25 -24.94 -8.64
N SER A 227 11.90 -26.22 -8.53
CA SER A 227 10.52 -26.69 -8.67
C SER A 227 9.56 -25.85 -7.81
N THR A 228 8.41 -25.46 -8.38
CA THR A 228 7.33 -24.76 -7.68
C THR A 228 6.91 -25.47 -6.39
N ARG A 229 6.98 -26.81 -6.37
CA ARG A 229 6.77 -27.64 -5.17
C ARG A 229 7.81 -27.36 -4.09
N THR A 230 9.09 -27.27 -4.45
CA THR A 230 10.19 -26.96 -3.53
C THR A 230 10.03 -25.56 -2.94
N LEU A 231 9.72 -24.56 -3.78
CA LEU A 231 9.48 -23.19 -3.32
C LEU A 231 8.29 -23.10 -2.33
N ALA A 232 7.21 -23.81 -2.63
CA ALA A 232 6.03 -23.89 -1.77
C ALA A 232 6.33 -24.57 -0.43
N LEU A 233 7.07 -25.69 -0.44
CA LEU A 233 7.52 -26.38 0.77
C LEU A 233 8.42 -25.51 1.64
N THR A 234 9.37 -24.78 1.04
CA THR A 234 10.26 -23.87 1.77
C THR A 234 9.49 -22.71 2.38
N ARG A 235 8.52 -22.13 1.66
CA ARG A 235 7.63 -21.07 2.19
C ARG A 235 6.76 -21.58 3.34
N TYR A 236 6.20 -22.77 3.21
CA TYR A 236 5.38 -23.40 4.25
C TYR A 236 6.21 -23.63 5.52
N LYS A 237 7.40 -24.25 5.41
CA LYS A 237 8.29 -24.49 6.55
C LYS A 237 8.69 -23.20 7.26
N ARG A 238 9.17 -22.19 6.51
CA ARG A 238 9.57 -20.90 7.06
C ARG A 238 8.41 -20.17 7.75
N ASN A 239 7.22 -20.18 7.14
CA ASN A 239 6.04 -19.57 7.73
C ASN A 239 5.62 -20.33 9.01
N HIS A 240 5.72 -21.65 8.99
CA HIS A 240 5.41 -22.47 10.16
C HIS A 240 6.40 -22.25 11.32
N GLU A 241 7.70 -22.08 11.02
CA GLU A 241 8.71 -21.68 12.01
C GLU A 241 8.39 -20.30 12.61
N TRP A 242 8.02 -19.32 11.79
CA TRP A 242 7.62 -17.98 12.27
C TRP A 242 6.36 -18.02 13.13
N MET A 243 5.34 -18.79 12.73
CA MET A 243 4.11 -18.94 13.51
C MET A 243 4.37 -19.66 14.82
N ASN A 244 5.26 -20.67 14.84
CA ASN A 244 5.67 -21.33 16.08
C ASN A 244 6.37 -20.36 17.04
N GLU A 245 7.25 -19.46 16.56
CA GLU A 245 7.87 -18.44 17.40
C GLU A 245 6.82 -17.49 18.01
N VAL A 246 5.84 -17.06 17.22
CA VAL A 246 4.73 -16.22 17.70
C VAL A 246 3.87 -16.94 18.75
N PHE A 247 3.50 -18.21 18.50
CA PHE A 247 2.73 -18.99 19.46
C PHE A 247 3.52 -19.30 20.72
N HIS A 248 4.82 -19.56 20.61
CA HIS A 248 5.71 -19.79 21.75
C HIS A 248 5.85 -18.52 22.60
N GLN A 249 6.03 -17.34 21.99
CA GLN A 249 6.05 -16.07 22.70
C GLN A 249 4.70 -15.72 23.35
N ALA A 250 3.58 -16.03 22.69
CA ALA A 250 2.25 -15.81 23.27
C ALA A 250 1.96 -16.75 24.46
N ALA A 251 2.45 -17.99 24.40
CA ALA A 251 2.25 -19.00 25.45
C ALA A 251 3.22 -18.85 26.63
N PHE A 252 4.47 -18.44 26.39
CA PHE A 252 5.55 -18.48 27.40
C PHE A 252 6.30 -17.15 27.59
N GLY A 253 5.92 -16.08 26.87
CA GLY A 253 6.68 -14.82 26.78
C GLY A 253 6.77 -13.94 28.04
N LYS A 254 6.13 -14.32 29.16
CA LYS A 254 6.39 -13.70 30.46
C LYS A 254 7.51 -14.39 31.25
N SER A 255 7.87 -15.62 30.89
CA SER A 255 8.82 -16.48 31.63
C SER A 255 10.20 -16.57 30.98
N PHE A 256 10.31 -16.23 29.69
CA PHE A 256 11.58 -16.15 28.97
C PHE A 256 11.65 -14.80 28.25
N ALA A 257 11.99 -13.75 29.00
CA ALA A 257 12.46 -12.51 28.40
C ALA A 257 13.82 -12.80 27.75
N THR A 258 13.80 -13.39 26.56
CA THR A 258 14.98 -13.48 25.71
C THR A 258 15.44 -12.06 25.46
N GLU A 259 16.67 -11.77 25.86
CA GLU A 259 17.31 -10.47 25.65
C GLU A 259 17.08 -9.99 24.21
N PRO A 260 16.76 -8.70 24.00
CA PRO A 260 16.50 -8.18 22.68
C PRO A 260 17.69 -8.52 21.77
N LYS A 261 17.40 -9.16 20.62
CA LYS A 261 18.43 -9.46 19.61
C LYS A 261 19.22 -8.17 19.34
N PRO A 262 20.56 -8.20 19.40
CA PRO A 262 21.36 -7.00 19.26
C PRO A 262 21.04 -6.32 17.93
N SER A 263 20.94 -4.98 17.97
CA SER A 263 20.70 -4.15 16.79
C SER A 263 21.69 -4.52 15.67
N PRO A 264 21.28 -4.54 14.39
CA PRO A 264 22.21 -4.74 13.27
C PRO A 264 23.41 -3.78 13.27
N TYR A 265 23.28 -2.65 13.96
CA TYR A 265 24.30 -1.62 14.11
C TYR A 265 25.18 -1.80 15.37
N SER A 266 24.99 -2.87 16.16
CA SER A 266 25.86 -3.18 17.30
C SER A 266 27.29 -3.56 16.90
N ILE A 267 27.52 -3.80 15.61
CA ILE A 267 28.84 -4.04 15.01
C ILE A 267 29.70 -2.76 15.10
N PHE A 268 29.09 -1.59 15.19
CA PHE A 268 29.79 -0.31 15.33
C PHE A 268 29.76 0.13 16.79
N SER A 269 30.92 0.16 17.44
CA SER A 269 31.04 0.76 18.76
C SER A 269 31.11 2.29 18.60
N LYS A 270 30.35 3.01 19.43
CA LYS A 270 30.33 4.47 19.43
C LYS A 270 31.71 5.05 19.83
N SER A 271 32.40 4.40 20.76
CA SER A 271 33.73 4.80 21.22
C SER A 271 34.77 4.76 20.09
N ASP A 272 34.80 3.69 19.29
CA ASP A 272 35.80 3.55 18.23
C ASP A 272 35.59 4.60 17.12
N LEU A 273 34.34 5.02 16.90
CA LEU A 273 34.00 6.08 15.94
C LEU A 273 34.43 7.47 16.45
N GLU A 274 34.26 7.73 17.75
CA GLU A 274 34.71 8.96 18.41
C GLU A 274 36.25 9.06 18.45
N GLU A 275 36.96 7.96 18.69
CA GLU A 275 38.43 7.92 18.61
C GLU A 275 38.94 8.16 17.18
N LYS A 276 38.29 7.57 16.17
CA LYS A 276 38.68 7.80 14.77
C LYS A 276 38.43 9.24 14.32
N THR A 277 37.33 9.85 14.76
CA THR A 277 37.01 11.23 14.40
C THR A 277 37.97 12.23 15.05
N THR A 278 38.30 12.06 16.33
CA THR A 278 39.29 12.90 17.02
C THR A 278 40.69 12.77 16.40
N LYS A 279 41.12 11.55 16.04
CA LYS A 279 42.40 11.33 15.34
C LYS A 279 42.45 12.04 13.99
N LEU A 280 41.39 11.92 13.18
CA LEU A 280 41.32 12.57 11.87
C LEU A 280 41.27 14.10 11.99
N GLN A 281 40.60 14.64 13.00
CA GLN A 281 40.59 16.08 13.27
C GLN A 281 41.99 16.60 13.62
N ALA A 282 42.72 15.90 14.49
CA ALA A 282 44.09 16.27 14.84
C ALA A 282 45.04 16.23 13.62
N GLU A 283 44.88 15.22 12.74
CA GLU A 283 45.68 15.10 11.53
C GLU A 283 45.38 16.23 10.53
N LEU A 284 44.11 16.64 10.40
CA LEU A 284 43.71 17.78 9.57
C LEU A 284 44.31 19.09 10.08
N GLU A 285 44.30 19.35 11.39
CA GLU A 285 44.89 20.56 11.99
C GLU A 285 46.42 20.59 11.83
N ALA A 286 47.08 19.45 11.98
CA ALA A 286 48.52 19.30 11.75
C ALA A 286 48.90 19.57 10.28
N LEU A 287 48.10 19.07 9.33
CA LEU A 287 48.32 19.33 7.91
C LEU A 287 48.07 20.79 7.53
N GLN A 288 47.02 21.40 8.08
CA GLN A 288 46.72 22.81 7.86
C GLN A 288 47.82 23.73 8.40
N SER A 289 48.28 23.51 9.64
CA SER A 289 49.39 24.28 10.22
C SER A 289 50.70 24.10 9.45
N LYS A 290 51.04 22.87 9.05
CA LYS A 290 52.21 22.59 8.21
C LYS A 290 52.13 23.29 6.85
N SER A 291 50.96 23.28 6.21
CA SER A 291 50.73 24.00 4.95
C SER A 291 50.85 25.53 5.11
N ALA A 292 50.38 26.08 6.23
CA ALA A 292 50.46 27.51 6.52
C ALA A 292 51.91 27.95 6.75
N GLN A 293 52.68 27.16 7.49
CA GLN A 293 54.11 27.37 7.69
C GLN A 293 54.88 27.30 6.37
N GLN A 294 54.59 26.33 5.49
CA GLN A 294 55.22 26.25 4.17
C GLN A 294 54.91 27.46 3.28
N LYS A 295 53.68 28.00 3.35
CA LYS A 295 53.32 29.23 2.63
C LYS A 295 54.10 30.44 3.20
N GLN A 296 54.22 30.53 4.52
CA GLN A 296 54.98 31.60 5.17
C GLN A 296 56.48 31.52 4.84
N THR A 297 57.12 30.36 4.96
CA THR A 297 58.54 30.19 4.63
C THR A 297 58.82 30.49 3.16
N LYS A 298 57.96 30.04 2.24
CA LYS A 298 58.07 30.37 0.82
C LYS A 298 57.94 31.88 0.56
N SER A 299 57.05 32.56 1.27
CA SER A 299 56.88 34.02 1.15
C SER A 299 58.06 34.83 1.71
N VAL A 300 58.69 34.37 2.79
CA VAL A 300 59.89 35.00 3.38
C VAL A 300 61.10 34.80 2.48
N ASN A 301 61.28 33.60 1.93
CA ASN A 301 62.38 33.28 1.02
C ASN A 301 62.30 34.08 -0.30
N LEU A 302 61.08 34.30 -0.82
CA LEU A 302 60.85 35.17 -1.98
C LEU A 302 61.25 36.64 -1.72
N LYS A 303 60.96 37.15 -0.51
CA LYS A 303 61.30 38.53 -0.12
C LYS A 303 62.81 38.72 0.06
N GLN A 304 63.53 37.71 0.56
CA GLN A 304 64.98 37.76 0.71
C GLN A 304 65.71 37.71 -0.64
N GLN A 305 65.19 36.97 -1.62
CA GLN A 305 65.74 36.98 -2.99
C GLN A 305 65.53 38.32 -3.72
N SER A 306 64.47 39.09 -3.40
CA SER A 306 64.21 40.40 -4.03
C SER A 306 64.99 41.58 -3.45
N GLN A 307 65.70 41.40 -2.32
CA GLN A 307 66.49 42.46 -1.68
C GLN A 307 68.01 42.32 -1.90
N GLY A 308 68.45 41.30 -2.64
CA GLY A 308 69.86 40.97 -2.88
C GLY A 308 70.39 41.26 -4.29
N THR A 309 69.68 42.07 -5.08
CA THR A 309 70.11 42.56 -6.41
C THR A 309 70.05 44.06 -6.47
#